data_AF-A0A1Q8TQN9-F1
#
_entry.id   AF-A0A1Q8TQN9-F1
#
_cell.length_a   1.000
_cell.length_b   1.000
_cell.length_c   1.000
_cell.angle_alpha   90.00
_cell.angle_beta   90.00
_cell.angle_gamma   90.00
#
_symmetry.space_group_name_H-M   'P 1'
#
loop_
_entity.id
_entity.type
_entity.pdbx_description
1 polymer ?
#
loop_
_entity_poly.entity_id
_entity_poly.type
_entity_poly.pdbx_seq_one_letter_code
_entity_poly.pdbx_strand_id
1 'polypeptide(L)'
;MPTFETLPRFTADLHHLTPAQRRRFRRVVLDAFVPDLRAGRQFRPGLRIKRVRCAPGVYELTWAPDGRATWSYGRERIAGPHIVWHRVGTHSILDRPLTEGRLAGQGRRLVG
;
A
#
# COMPACT_ATOMS: atom_id res chain seq x y z
N MET A 1 -12.78 1.53 -10.55
CA MET A 1 -11.45 1.15 -10.00
C MET A 1 -11.30 1.86 -8.66
N PRO A 2 -10.84 1.21 -7.56
CA PRO A 2 -10.63 1.92 -6.29
C PRO A 2 -9.68 3.08 -6.52
N THR A 3 -9.99 4.21 -5.92
CA THR A 3 -9.10 5.37 -5.98
C THR A 3 -7.95 5.14 -5.02
N PHE A 4 -6.78 5.69 -5.35
CA PHE A 4 -5.64 5.63 -4.46
C PHE A 4 -4.88 6.94 -4.43
N GLU A 5 -4.16 7.15 -3.34
CA GLU A 5 -3.12 8.17 -3.22
C GLU A 5 -1.87 7.53 -2.60
N THR A 6 -0.72 8.16 -2.82
CA THR A 6 0.57 7.68 -2.33
C THR A 6 1.21 8.76 -1.46
N LEU A 7 1.68 8.40 -0.27
CA LEU A 7 2.50 9.30 0.52
C LEU A 7 3.88 9.50 -0.14
N PRO A 8 4.56 10.64 0.08
CA PRO A 8 5.88 10.89 -0.52
C PRO A 8 6.89 9.77 -0.27
N ARG A 9 6.83 9.17 0.93
CA ARG A 9 7.70 8.06 1.31
C ARG A 9 7.46 6.80 0.48
N PHE A 10 6.20 6.48 0.16
CA PHE A 10 5.88 5.38 -0.73
C PHE A 10 6.53 5.57 -2.11
N THR A 11 6.42 6.78 -2.68
CA THR A 11 7.03 7.09 -3.97
C THR A 11 8.54 6.91 -3.93
N ALA A 12 9.20 7.43 -2.88
CA ALA A 12 10.63 7.24 -2.68
C ALA A 12 10.99 5.75 -2.58
N ASP A 13 10.29 4.97 -1.76
CA ASP A 13 10.62 3.54 -1.62
C ASP A 13 10.35 2.76 -2.93
N LEU A 14 9.31 3.12 -3.68
CA LEU A 14 9.01 2.52 -5.00
C LEU A 14 10.13 2.76 -6.01
N HIS A 15 10.78 3.92 -5.97
CA HIS A 15 11.95 4.21 -6.80
C HIS A 15 13.17 3.33 -6.47
N HIS A 16 13.34 2.94 -5.20
CA HIS A 16 14.43 2.05 -4.77
C HIS A 16 14.23 0.59 -5.17
N LEU A 17 13.02 0.18 -5.56
CA LEU A 17 12.79 -1.18 -6.04
C LEU A 17 13.44 -1.40 -7.40
N THR A 18 13.94 -2.62 -7.60
CA THR A 18 14.36 -3.06 -8.94
C THR A 18 13.16 -3.05 -9.91
N PRO A 19 13.38 -2.94 -11.23
CA PRO A 19 12.29 -3.04 -12.19
C PRO A 19 11.45 -4.31 -12.06
N ALA A 20 12.08 -5.45 -11.74
CA ALA A 20 11.39 -6.72 -11.53
C ALA A 20 10.48 -6.68 -10.29
N GLN A 21 10.97 -6.11 -9.18
CA GLN A 21 10.17 -5.93 -7.96
C GLN A 21 8.98 -5.00 -8.20
N ARG A 22 9.17 -3.88 -8.91
CA ARG A 22 8.06 -2.97 -9.28
C ARG A 22 6.99 -3.69 -10.10
N ARG A 23 7.39 -4.47 -11.11
CA ARG A 23 6.45 -5.27 -11.92
C ARG A 23 5.71 -6.29 -11.07
N ARG A 24 6.40 -6.99 -10.17
CA ARG A 24 5.79 -7.97 -9.27
C ARG A 24 4.80 -7.33 -8.31
N PHE A 25 5.17 -6.22 -7.67
CA PHE A 25 4.29 -5.45 -6.81
C PHE A 25 3.03 -5.00 -7.56
N ARG A 26 3.20 -4.37 -8.74
CA ARG A 26 2.08 -3.93 -9.58
C ARG A 26 1.15 -5.10 -9.93
N ARG A 27 1.71 -6.26 -10.30
CA ARG A 27 0.94 -7.46 -10.61
C ARG A 27 0.10 -7.93 -9.41
N VAL A 28 0.69 -8.03 -8.22
CA VAL A 28 -0.05 -8.40 -7.01
C VAL A 28 -1.16 -7.40 -6.69
N VAL A 29 -0.90 -6.11 -6.84
CA VAL A 29 -1.91 -5.07 -6.61
C VAL A 29 -3.10 -5.23 -7.57
N LEU A 30 -2.83 -5.42 -8.86
CA LEU A 30 -3.88 -5.48 -9.89
C LEU A 30 -4.63 -6.82 -9.91
N ASP A 31 -3.92 -7.94 -9.72
CA ASP A 31 -4.47 -9.29 -9.91
C ASP A 31 -5.05 -9.88 -8.63
N ALA A 32 -4.63 -9.39 -7.46
CA ALA A 32 -5.05 -9.93 -6.16
C ALA A 32 -5.68 -8.88 -5.24
N PHE A 33 -4.95 -7.82 -4.92
CA PHE A 33 -5.41 -6.86 -3.92
C PHE A 33 -6.67 -6.09 -4.38
N VAL A 34 -6.66 -5.49 -5.58
CA VAL A 34 -7.77 -4.70 -6.09
C VAL A 34 -9.06 -5.53 -6.28
N PRO A 35 -9.03 -6.74 -6.84
CA PRO A 35 -10.21 -7.60 -6.93
C PRO A 35 -10.81 -7.93 -5.56
N ASP A 36 -9.97 -8.32 -4.60
CA ASP A 36 -10.41 -8.68 -3.25
C ASP A 36 -10.99 -7.45 -2.52
N LEU A 37 -10.34 -6.29 -2.67
CA LEU A 37 -10.80 -5.01 -2.13
C LEU A 37 -12.18 -4.60 -2.68
N ARG A 38 -12.40 -4.74 -4.00
CA ARG A 38 -13.68 -4.40 -4.64
C ARG A 38 -14.80 -5.33 -4.20
N ALA A 39 -14.49 -6.59 -3.99
CA ALA A 39 -15.47 -7.57 -3.56
C ALA A 39 -15.95 -7.34 -2.11
N GLY A 40 -15.26 -6.49 -1.33
CA GLY A 40 -15.63 -6.18 0.05
C GLY A 40 -15.56 -7.39 1.00
N ARG A 41 -14.98 -8.50 0.54
CA ARG A 41 -14.82 -9.75 1.27
C ARG A 41 -13.41 -9.87 1.84
N GLN A 42 -13.16 -10.98 2.53
CA GLN A 42 -11.84 -11.28 3.06
C GLN A 42 -10.79 -11.36 1.93
N PHE A 43 -9.63 -10.74 2.16
CA PHE A 43 -8.48 -10.84 1.28
C PHE A 43 -7.95 -12.28 1.25
N ARG A 44 -7.47 -12.72 0.09
CA ARG A 44 -6.88 -14.06 -0.03
C ARG A 44 -5.69 -14.24 0.93
N PRO A 45 -5.52 -15.43 1.54
CA PRO A 45 -4.46 -15.67 2.54
C PRO A 45 -3.05 -15.34 2.08
N GLY A 46 -2.76 -15.48 0.79
CA GLY A 46 -1.46 -15.17 0.19
C GLY A 46 -1.03 -13.71 0.31
N LEU A 47 -1.98 -12.77 0.47
CA LEU A 47 -1.67 -11.36 0.71
C LEU A 47 -1.24 -11.09 2.16
N ARG A 48 -1.50 -12.02 3.08
CA ARG A 48 -1.14 -11.94 4.51
C ARG A 48 -1.47 -10.58 5.12
N ILE A 49 -2.67 -10.06 4.84
CA ILE A 49 -3.07 -8.74 5.31
C ILE A 49 -3.27 -8.77 6.83
N LYS A 50 -2.58 -7.89 7.53
CA LYS A 50 -2.67 -7.74 8.99
C LYS A 50 -2.61 -6.26 9.40
N ARG A 51 -3.19 -5.93 10.55
CA ARG A 51 -3.04 -4.59 11.15
C ARG A 51 -1.63 -4.40 11.68
N VAL A 52 -1.08 -3.21 11.46
CA VAL A 52 0.20 -2.79 12.05
C VAL A 52 -0.05 -2.35 13.49
N ARG A 53 0.63 -2.97 14.46
CA ARG A 53 0.37 -2.77 15.90
C ARG A 53 0.65 -1.33 16.36
N CYS A 54 1.75 -0.73 15.89
CA CYS A 54 2.17 0.62 16.28
C CYS A 54 1.52 1.75 15.47
N ALA A 55 0.63 1.43 14.52
CA ALA A 55 -0.03 2.41 13.66
C ALA A 55 -1.50 2.03 13.43
N PRO A 56 -2.42 2.46 14.32
CA PRO A 56 -3.85 2.16 14.18
C PRO A 56 -4.41 2.58 12.82
N GLY A 57 -5.20 1.71 12.20
CA GLY A 57 -5.79 1.95 10.87
C GLY A 57 -4.84 1.69 9.69
N VAL A 58 -3.57 1.38 9.96
CA VAL A 58 -2.60 0.95 8.94
C VAL A 58 -2.55 -0.57 8.88
N TYR A 59 -2.50 -1.08 7.66
CA TYR A 59 -2.43 -2.49 7.31
C TYR A 59 -1.12 -2.77 6.58
N GLU A 60 -0.56 -3.95 6.79
CA GLU A 60 0.54 -4.51 6.02
C GLU A 60 -0.02 -5.55 5.06
N LEU A 61 0.53 -5.63 3.84
CA LEU A 61 0.35 -6.76 2.93
C LEU A 61 1.71 -7.32 2.47
N THR A 62 1.70 -8.59 2.08
CA THR A 62 2.83 -9.29 1.48
C THR A 62 2.63 -9.40 -0.04
N TRP A 63 3.62 -8.96 -0.82
CA TRP A 63 3.57 -9.02 -2.30
C TRP A 63 4.70 -9.85 -2.93
N ALA A 64 5.67 -10.28 -2.12
CA ALA A 64 6.73 -11.21 -2.47
C ALA A 64 7.22 -11.90 -1.17
N PRO A 65 8.02 -12.99 -1.23
CA PRO A 65 8.57 -13.61 -0.01
C PRO A 65 9.23 -12.59 0.93
N ASP A 66 10.02 -11.69 0.37
CA ASP A 66 10.68 -10.57 1.05
C ASP A 66 9.91 -9.24 0.95
N GLY A 67 8.88 -9.14 0.10
CA GLY A 67 8.17 -7.91 -0.19
C GLY A 67 7.02 -7.59 0.77
N ARG A 68 7.00 -6.37 1.31
CA ARG A 68 5.95 -5.79 2.15
C ARG A 68 5.48 -4.45 1.60
N ALA A 69 4.22 -4.10 1.86
CA ALA A 69 3.70 -2.76 1.64
C ALA A 69 2.71 -2.41 2.76
N THR A 70 2.68 -1.15 3.15
CA THR A 70 1.73 -0.63 4.14
C THR A 70 0.74 0.33 3.50
N TRP A 71 -0.51 0.25 3.94
CA TRP A 71 -1.62 1.02 3.39
C TRP A 71 -2.70 1.29 4.44
N SER A 72 -3.56 2.27 4.21
CA SER A 72 -4.75 2.50 5.02
C SER A 72 -5.95 2.82 4.13
N TYR A 73 -7.15 2.70 4.70
CA TYR A 73 -8.33 3.29 4.09
C TYR A 73 -8.26 4.81 4.24
N GLY A 74 -8.39 5.53 3.13
CA GLY A 74 -8.57 6.98 3.13
C GLY A 74 -10.04 7.36 3.07
N ARG A 75 -10.31 8.67 3.07
CA ARG A 75 -11.67 9.17 2.85
C ARG A 75 -12.13 8.78 1.45
N GLU A 76 -13.36 8.28 1.35
CA GLU A 76 -14.02 8.00 0.08
C GLU A 76 -13.98 9.25 -0.82
N ARG A 77 -13.52 9.08 -2.06
CA ARG A 77 -13.40 10.15 -3.06
C ARG A 77 -14.44 10.04 -4.17
N ILE A 78 -14.76 8.80 -4.52
CA ILE A 78 -15.86 8.37 -5.38
C ILE A 78 -16.44 7.11 -4.73
N ALA A 79 -17.66 6.72 -5.10
CA ALA A 79 -18.29 5.51 -4.58
C ALA A 79 -17.33 4.30 -4.60
N GLY A 80 -17.04 3.75 -3.42
CA GLY A 80 -16.13 2.64 -3.19
C GLY A 80 -14.88 2.97 -2.35
N PRO A 81 -14.06 1.95 -2.04
CA PRO A 81 -12.90 2.11 -1.17
C PRO A 81 -11.83 3.02 -1.77
N HIS A 82 -11.27 3.90 -0.92
CA HIS A 82 -10.10 4.73 -1.22
C HIS A 82 -8.88 4.22 -0.44
N ILE A 83 -7.76 4.02 -1.11
CA ILE A 83 -6.52 3.48 -0.53
C ILE A 83 -5.44 4.54 -0.44
N VAL A 84 -4.83 4.68 0.73
CA VAL A 84 -3.62 5.48 0.93
C VAL A 84 -2.44 4.54 1.06
N TRP A 85 -1.48 4.61 0.14
CA TRP A 85 -0.24 3.84 0.22
C TRP A 85 0.81 4.58 1.04
N HIS A 86 1.36 3.91 2.05
CA HIS A 86 2.31 4.51 3.00
C HIS A 86 3.75 4.17 2.67
N ARG A 87 4.08 2.88 2.54
CA ARG A 87 5.45 2.36 2.29
C ARG A 87 5.40 1.14 1.39
N VAL A 88 6.47 0.85 0.65
CA VAL A 88 6.64 -0.40 -0.13
C VAL A 88 8.10 -0.80 -0.17
N GLY A 89 8.40 -2.08 -0.01
CA GLY A 89 9.76 -2.57 -0.23
C GLY A 89 9.97 -3.97 0.28
N THR A 90 11.23 -4.35 0.47
CA THR A 90 11.59 -5.65 1.03
C THR A 90 11.44 -5.64 2.57
N HIS A 91 11.89 -6.67 3.29
CA HIS A 91 11.83 -6.72 4.76
C HIS A 91 12.44 -5.47 5.42
N SER A 92 13.37 -4.78 4.74
CA SER A 92 14.04 -3.56 5.20
C SER A 92 13.12 -2.36 5.44
N ILE A 93 11.85 -2.39 4.99
CA ILE A 93 10.93 -1.26 5.24
C ILE A 93 10.46 -1.17 6.69
N LEU A 94 10.56 -2.28 7.44
CA LEU A 94 10.19 -2.34 8.86
C LEU A 94 11.33 -1.86 9.77
N ASP A 95 12.57 -1.77 9.27
CA ASP A 95 13.76 -1.36 10.03
C ASP A 95 13.82 0.15 10.27
N ARG A 96 12.87 0.93 9.74
CA ARG A 96 12.80 2.39 9.90
C ARG A 96 11.48 2.80 10.57
N PRO A 97 11.51 3.63 11.63
CA PRO A 97 10.30 4.02 12.36
C PRO A 97 9.21 4.56 11.43
N LEU A 98 7.95 4.16 11.68
CA LEU A 98 6.76 4.76 11.07
C LEU A 98 6.43 6.14 11.65
N THR A 99 7.28 6.66 12.56
CA THR A 99 7.08 7.94 13.23
C THR A 99 7.41 9.09 12.29
N GLU A 100 6.41 9.52 11.52
CA GLU A 100 6.20 10.92 11.18
C GLU A 100 4.74 11.10 10.76
N GLY A 101 3.87 11.11 11.78
CA GLY A 101 2.60 11.81 11.69
C GLY A 101 2.87 13.30 11.82
N ARG A 102 2.22 14.10 10.95
CA ARG A 102 2.20 15.57 10.88
C ARG A 102 3.30 16.17 10.00
N LEU A 103 3.00 16.33 8.71
CA LEU A 103 2.95 17.64 8.03
C LEU A 103 2.61 17.47 6.53
N ALA A 104 1.83 18.44 6.06
CA ALA A 104 1.68 18.91 4.69
C ALA A 104 1.04 17.98 3.63
N GLY A 105 -0.17 18.38 3.24
CA GLY A 105 -0.82 17.89 2.03
C GLY A 105 -0.06 18.33 0.78
N GLN A 106 0.07 17.38 -0.15
CA GLN A 106 0.13 17.55 -1.59
C GLN A 106 0.24 16.15 -2.20
N GLY A 107 -0.89 15.43 -2.24
CA GLY A 107 -0.98 14.19 -2.97
C GLY A 107 -0.85 14.47 -4.46
N ARG A 108 0.27 14.06 -5.08
CA ARG A 108 0.38 14.03 -6.54
C ARG A 108 -0.55 12.93 -7.04
N ARG A 109 -1.62 13.37 -7.71
CA ARG A 109 -2.64 12.55 -8.35
C ARG A 109 -2.05 11.93 -9.61
N LEU A 110 -1.80 10.62 -9.60
CA LEU A 110 -1.57 9.87 -10.84
C LEU A 110 -2.91 9.25 -11.24
N VAL A 111 -3.51 9.83 -12.29
CA VAL A 111 -4.62 9.21 -13.02
C VAL A 111 -4.04 8.02 -13.78
N GLY A 112 -4.80 6.91 -13.78
CA GLY A 112 -4.37 5.59 -14.25
C GLY A 112 -4.06 5.48 -15.74
#